data_AF-A0A955JWJ9-F1
#
_entry.id   AF-A0A955JWJ9-F1
#
_cell.length_a   1.000
_cell.length_b   1.000
_cell.length_c   1.000
_cell.angle_alpha   90.00
_cell.angle_beta   90.00
_cell.angle_gamma   90.00
#
_symmetry.space_group_name_H-M   'P 1'
#
loop_
_entity.id
_entity.type
_entity.pdbx_description
1 polymer ?
#
loop_
_entity_poly.entity_id
_entity_poly.type
_entity_poly.pdbx_seq_one_letter_code
_entity_poly.pdbx_strand_id
1 'polypeptide(L)'
;MIVSLNWIKQFTSIDNSVDELATLIGARLVEIEEVIDLGKKYEGVIVAKTVSIEKHPDADKLKVVQIDDGGKAKNVKRLENGLVQVVCGAPNVKENMLVAWLPPGAAVPETFDSEPFVLEARKLRGVVSNGMLASAKELDFGDDHTGIIEIDKEAKPGDSFAKIYELNDNLLD
;
A
#
# COMPACT_ATOMS: atom_id res chain seq x y z
N MET A 1 23.41 -13.96 -1.89
CA MET A 1 22.44 -14.87 -2.59
C MET A 1 21.12 -14.60 -1.93
N ILE A 2 20.18 -13.98 -2.62
CA ILE A 2 18.98 -13.48 -1.95
C ILE A 2 17.99 -14.62 -1.66
N VAL A 3 17.60 -14.75 -0.39
CA VAL A 3 16.63 -15.74 0.09
C VAL A 3 15.50 -15.06 0.89
N SER A 4 14.26 -15.43 0.58
CA SER A 4 13.06 -15.00 1.31
C SER A 4 12.95 -15.68 2.68
N LEU A 5 12.78 -14.90 3.75
CA LEU A 5 12.55 -15.46 5.08
C LEU A 5 11.18 -16.14 5.19
N ASN A 6 10.14 -15.58 4.55
CA ASN A 6 8.84 -16.23 4.46
C ASN A 6 8.92 -17.61 3.80
N TRP A 7 9.77 -17.77 2.78
CA TRP A 7 10.01 -19.07 2.16
C TRP A 7 10.70 -20.05 3.11
N ILE A 8 11.73 -19.64 3.85
CA ILE A 8 12.40 -20.52 4.85
C ILE A 8 11.39 -20.98 5.92
N LYS A 9 10.51 -20.09 6.37
CA LYS A 9 9.46 -20.40 7.37
C LYS A 9 8.46 -21.47 6.92
N GLN A 10 8.38 -21.78 5.62
CA GLN A 10 7.56 -22.90 5.12
C GLN A 10 8.16 -24.27 5.44
N PHE A 11 9.48 -24.34 5.66
CA PHE A 11 10.20 -25.60 5.92
C PHE A 11 10.51 -25.84 7.39
N THR A 12 10.58 -24.78 8.19
CA THR A 12 10.87 -24.87 9.62
C THR A 12 10.25 -23.72 10.39
N SER A 13 9.88 -23.97 11.63
CA SER A 13 9.55 -22.91 12.58
C SER A 13 10.82 -22.13 12.94
N ILE A 14 10.68 -20.81 13.01
CA ILE A 14 11.74 -19.87 13.38
C ILE A 14 11.15 -18.92 14.41
N ASP A 15 11.69 -18.98 15.64
CA ASP A 15 11.25 -18.13 16.75
C ASP A 15 12.17 -16.92 16.97
N ASN A 16 13.34 -16.91 16.31
CA ASN A 16 14.31 -15.83 16.39
C ASN A 16 13.84 -14.56 15.66
N SER A 17 14.34 -13.41 16.13
CA SER A 17 14.24 -12.18 15.35
C SER A 17 15.05 -12.31 14.05
N VAL A 18 14.75 -11.46 13.06
CA VAL A 18 15.48 -11.43 11.78
C VAL A 18 16.97 -11.15 12.01
N ASP A 19 17.30 -10.22 12.89
CA ASP A 19 18.69 -9.86 13.22
C ASP A 19 19.46 -11.02 13.89
N GLU A 20 18.81 -11.72 14.83
CA GLU A 20 19.38 -12.91 15.45
C GLU A 20 19.61 -14.03 14.44
N LEU A 21 18.63 -14.25 13.55
CA LEU A 21 18.71 -15.27 12.52
C LEU A 21 19.85 -14.97 11.53
N ALA A 22 19.97 -13.72 11.06
CA ALA A 22 21.04 -13.30 10.17
C ALA A 22 22.42 -13.52 10.81
N THR A 23 22.56 -13.17 12.10
CA THR A 23 23.79 -13.42 12.88
C THR A 23 24.12 -14.91 12.97
N LEU A 24 23.12 -15.75 13.26
CA LEU A 24 23.31 -17.20 13.38
C LEU A 24 23.68 -17.88 12.06
N ILE A 25 23.06 -17.46 10.95
CA ILE A 25 23.39 -17.94 9.60
C ILE A 25 24.80 -17.51 9.23
N GLY A 26 25.11 -16.22 9.45
CA GLY A 26 26.44 -15.62 9.29
C GLY A 26 27.56 -16.41 9.95
N ALA A 27 27.33 -16.83 11.20
CA ALA A 27 28.33 -17.52 12.00
C ALA A 27 28.50 -19.02 11.66
N ARG A 28 27.53 -19.65 10.97
CA ARG A 28 27.46 -21.13 10.86
C ARG A 28 27.44 -21.67 9.44
N LEU A 29 26.96 -20.88 8.47
CA LEU A 29 26.68 -21.35 7.12
C LEU A 29 27.36 -20.47 6.07
N VAL A 30 26.98 -19.20 6.01
CA VAL A 30 27.43 -18.24 5.01
C VAL A 30 27.24 -16.84 5.57
N GLU A 31 28.13 -15.92 5.19
CA GLU A 31 28.00 -14.49 5.50
C GLU A 31 26.69 -13.93 4.95
N ILE A 32 26.05 -13.04 5.72
CA ILE A 32 24.89 -12.26 5.29
C ILE A 32 25.38 -10.82 5.08
N GLU A 33 25.28 -10.33 3.86
CA GLU A 33 25.72 -8.99 3.48
C GLU A 33 24.73 -7.94 3.99
N GLU A 34 23.43 -8.20 3.81
CA GLU A 34 22.37 -7.33 4.27
C GLU A 34 21.03 -8.05 4.53
N VAL A 35 20.17 -7.36 5.26
CA VAL A 35 18.78 -7.75 5.50
C VAL A 35 17.88 -6.65 4.92
N ILE A 36 17.11 -7.01 3.90
CA ILE A 36 16.21 -6.09 3.20
C ILE A 36 14.79 -6.28 3.73
N ASP A 37 14.25 -5.27 4.41
CA ASP A 37 12.87 -5.25 4.91
C ASP A 37 11.91 -4.69 3.85
N LEU A 38 11.24 -5.59 3.10
CA LEU A 38 10.27 -5.21 2.08
C LEU A 38 9.03 -4.53 2.68
N GLY A 39 8.74 -4.77 3.96
CA GLY A 39 7.57 -4.21 4.63
C GLY A 39 7.59 -2.68 4.67
N LYS A 40 8.78 -2.07 4.73
CA LYS A 40 8.94 -0.60 4.72
C LYS A 40 8.46 0.03 3.42
N LYS A 41 8.64 -0.65 2.28
CA LYS A 41 8.21 -0.16 0.96
C LYS A 41 6.71 0.01 0.85
N TYR A 42 5.97 -0.88 1.50
CA TYR A 42 4.51 -0.91 1.50
C TYR A 42 3.92 -0.39 2.82
N GLU A 43 4.72 0.28 3.64
CA GLU A 43 4.27 0.84 4.92
C GLU A 43 3.21 1.92 4.67
N GLY A 44 2.05 1.76 5.31
CA GLY A 44 0.94 2.71 5.18
C GLY A 44 0.01 2.45 3.99
N VAL A 45 0.27 1.47 3.11
CA VAL A 45 -0.70 1.07 2.07
C VAL A 45 -1.86 0.31 2.71
N ILE A 46 -3.06 0.90 2.65
CA ILE A 46 -4.27 0.38 3.29
C ILE A 46 -5.26 -0.08 2.22
N VAL A 47 -5.88 -1.23 2.45
CA VAL A 47 -7.02 -1.67 1.66
C VAL A 47 -8.24 -0.82 2.02
N ALA A 48 -8.84 -0.18 1.03
CA ALA A 48 -10.06 0.60 1.20
C ALA A 48 -11.15 0.07 0.26
N LYS A 49 -12.41 0.32 0.61
CA LYS A 49 -13.56 0.05 -0.26
C LYS A 49 -14.13 1.34 -0.78
N THR A 50 -14.34 1.44 -2.09
CA THR A 50 -15.08 2.57 -2.67
C THR A 50 -16.56 2.47 -2.31
N VAL A 51 -17.13 3.57 -1.81
CA VAL A 51 -18.52 3.63 -1.33
C VAL A 51 -19.40 4.41 -2.29
N SER A 52 -18.97 5.61 -2.69
CA SER A 52 -19.70 6.44 -3.65
C SER A 52 -18.75 7.12 -4.63
N ILE A 53 -19.24 7.37 -5.84
CA ILE A 53 -18.49 8.03 -6.90
C ILE A 53 -19.34 9.12 -7.54
N GLU A 54 -18.84 10.35 -7.49
CA GLU A 54 -19.48 11.51 -8.11
C GLU A 54 -18.55 12.13 -9.17
N LYS A 55 -19.12 12.75 -10.20
CA LYS A 55 -18.33 13.51 -11.17
C LYS A 55 -17.73 14.73 -10.49
N HIS A 56 -16.46 15.01 -10.76
CA HIS A 56 -15.84 16.22 -10.24
C HIS A 56 -16.51 17.48 -10.83
N PRO A 57 -16.87 18.49 -10.02
CA PRO A 57 -17.62 19.67 -10.47
C PRO A 57 -16.85 20.48 -11.53
N ASP A 58 -15.53 20.62 -11.33
CA ASP A 58 -14.66 21.45 -12.19
C ASP A 58 -13.67 20.65 -13.06
N ALA A 59 -13.91 19.35 -13.30
CA ALA A 59 -13.01 18.52 -14.13
C ALA A 59 -13.69 17.28 -14.73
N ASP A 60 -13.64 17.13 -16.06
CA ASP A 60 -14.33 16.01 -16.74
C ASP A 60 -13.69 14.63 -16.53
N LYS A 61 -12.36 14.59 -16.33
CA LYS A 61 -11.60 13.34 -16.17
C LYS A 61 -11.43 12.91 -14.72
N LEU A 62 -11.87 13.72 -13.75
CA LEU A 62 -11.74 13.42 -12.33
C LEU A 62 -13.09 13.04 -11.74
N LYS A 63 -13.03 12.19 -10.72
CA LYS A 63 -14.16 11.74 -9.93
C LYS A 63 -13.85 12.03 -8.47
N VAL A 64 -14.88 12.42 -7.72
CA VAL A 64 -14.82 12.52 -6.27
C VAL A 64 -15.31 11.19 -5.72
N VAL A 65 -14.44 10.49 -5.01
CA VAL A 65 -14.68 9.14 -4.50
C VAL A 65 -14.69 9.20 -2.99
N GLN A 66 -15.73 8.64 -2.37
CA GLN A 66 -15.72 8.37 -0.94
C GLN A 66 -15.28 6.92 -0.71
N ILE A 67 -14.33 6.72 0.18
CA ILE A 67 -13.79 5.40 0.52
C ILE A 67 -13.95 5.09 2.01
N ASP A 68 -14.13 3.81 2.31
CA ASP A 68 -14.07 3.24 3.64
C ASP A 68 -12.72 2.54 3.82
N ASP A 69 -11.92 2.99 4.78
CA ASP A 69 -10.62 2.42 5.16
C ASP A 69 -10.71 1.64 6.49
N GLY A 70 -11.92 1.31 6.95
CA GLY A 70 -12.15 0.64 8.23
C GLY A 70 -11.75 1.47 9.44
N GLY A 71 -11.57 2.79 9.29
CA GLY A 71 -11.16 3.69 10.37
C GLY A 71 -9.70 3.55 10.79
N LYS A 72 -8.85 2.93 9.94
CA LYS A 72 -7.45 2.62 10.29
C LYS A 72 -6.50 3.78 10.13
N ALA A 73 -6.66 4.60 9.09
CA ALA A 73 -5.78 5.75 8.90
C ALA A 73 -6.05 6.81 9.98
N LYS A 74 -4.98 7.17 10.69
CA LYS A 74 -4.97 8.23 11.69
C LYS A 74 -4.61 9.56 11.01
N ASN A 75 -5.07 10.67 11.57
CA ASN A 75 -4.76 12.03 11.08
C ASN A 75 -5.24 12.34 9.64
N VAL A 76 -6.25 11.63 9.16
CA VAL A 76 -6.90 11.91 7.87
C VAL A 76 -8.24 12.59 8.11
N LYS A 77 -8.55 13.62 7.32
CA LYS A 77 -9.85 14.30 7.40
C LYS A 77 -10.96 13.36 6.92
N ARG A 78 -11.95 13.15 7.78
CA ARG A 78 -13.13 12.32 7.51
C ARG A 78 -14.38 13.17 7.34
N LEU A 79 -15.33 12.64 6.58
CA LEU A 79 -16.70 13.13 6.50
C LEU A 79 -17.48 12.73 7.76
N GLU A 80 -18.66 13.30 7.96
CA GLU A 80 -19.50 13.01 9.14
C GLU A 80 -19.89 11.53 9.26
N ASN A 81 -19.99 10.83 8.12
CA ASN A 81 -20.26 9.40 8.05
C ASN A 81 -19.01 8.51 8.28
N GLY A 82 -17.86 9.09 8.61
CA GLY A 82 -16.61 8.38 8.87
C GLY A 82 -15.78 8.05 7.63
N LEU A 83 -16.30 8.27 6.42
CA LEU A 83 -15.61 8.01 5.15
C LEU A 83 -14.55 9.05 4.83
N VAL A 84 -13.62 8.70 3.94
CA VAL A 84 -12.56 9.58 3.45
C VAL A 84 -12.86 10.00 2.01
N GLN A 85 -12.72 11.29 1.71
CA GLN A 85 -12.84 11.79 0.35
C GLN A 85 -11.48 11.78 -0.36
N VAL A 86 -11.45 11.17 -1.54
CA VAL A 86 -10.30 11.09 -2.44
C VAL A 86 -10.73 11.50 -3.84
N VAL A 87 -9.88 12.21 -4.57
CA VAL A 87 -10.12 12.52 -5.98
C VAL A 87 -9.35 11.52 -6.82
N CYS A 88 -10.04 10.81 -7.70
CA CYS A 88 -9.45 9.77 -8.55
C CYS A 88 -9.72 10.07 -10.03
N GLY A 89 -8.70 9.92 -10.87
CA GLY A 89 -8.80 10.06 -12.33
C GLY A 89 -8.92 8.74 -13.08
N ALA A 90 -8.83 7.60 -12.39
CA ALA A 90 -8.76 6.31 -13.05
C ALA A 90 -10.10 5.95 -13.75
N PRO A 91 -10.04 5.42 -14.97
CA PRO A 91 -11.25 5.09 -15.73
C PRO A 91 -12.00 3.92 -15.10
N ASN A 92 -11.28 2.99 -14.47
CA ASN A 92 -11.81 1.72 -13.95
C ASN A 92 -12.37 1.80 -12.51
N VAL A 93 -12.29 2.95 -11.82
CA VAL A 93 -12.89 3.08 -10.48
C VAL A 93 -14.41 2.92 -10.53
N LYS A 94 -14.92 2.02 -9.68
CA LYS A 94 -16.35 1.66 -9.54
C LYS A 94 -16.72 1.61 -8.06
N GLU A 95 -18.01 1.71 -7.75
CA GLU A 95 -18.51 1.54 -6.38
C GLU A 95 -18.36 0.09 -5.92
N ASN A 96 -18.21 -0.10 -4.60
CA ASN A 96 -18.02 -1.40 -3.95
C ASN A 96 -16.76 -2.18 -4.35
N MET A 97 -15.75 -1.49 -4.88
CA MET A 97 -14.47 -2.05 -5.29
C MET A 97 -13.48 -1.98 -4.12
N LEU A 98 -12.75 -3.06 -3.85
CA LEU A 98 -11.60 -3.03 -2.95
C LEU A 98 -10.38 -2.54 -3.72
N VAL A 99 -9.70 -1.54 -3.16
CA VAL A 99 -8.61 -0.80 -3.81
C VAL A 99 -7.48 -0.59 -2.82
N ALA A 100 -6.26 -0.42 -3.33
CA ALA A 100 -5.14 0.05 -2.52
C ALA A 100 -5.21 1.58 -2.40
N TRP A 101 -5.24 2.06 -1.17
CA TRP A 101 -5.24 3.48 -0.85
C TRP A 101 -3.99 3.85 -0.06
N LEU A 102 -3.36 4.94 -0.50
CA LEU A 102 -2.23 5.57 0.14
C LEU A 102 -2.73 6.83 0.85
N PRO A 103 -2.83 6.82 2.21
CA PRO A 103 -3.22 7.99 2.97
C PRO A 103 -2.14 9.09 2.91
N PRO A 104 -2.48 10.36 3.25
CA PRO A 104 -1.48 11.38 3.51
C PRO A 104 -0.44 10.89 4.55
N GLY A 105 0.84 11.09 4.25
CA GLY A 105 1.98 10.59 5.01
C GLY A 105 2.53 9.25 4.53
N ALA A 106 1.81 8.49 3.70
CA ALA A 106 2.34 7.29 3.08
C ALA A 106 3.27 7.65 1.90
N ALA A 107 4.34 6.89 1.74
CA ALA A 107 5.22 6.98 0.57
C ALA A 107 4.67 6.16 -0.60
N VAL A 108 4.85 6.64 -1.84
CA VAL A 108 4.50 5.87 -3.04
C VAL A 108 5.55 4.78 -3.26
N PRO A 109 5.16 3.48 -3.24
CA PRO A 109 6.12 2.38 -3.31
C PRO A 109 7.08 2.41 -4.52
N GLU A 110 6.63 2.81 -5.71
CA GLU A 110 7.47 2.95 -6.91
C GLU A 110 8.68 3.88 -6.71
N THR A 111 8.56 4.87 -5.81
CA THR A 111 9.62 5.85 -5.54
C THR A 111 10.55 5.46 -4.39
N PHE A 112 10.28 4.35 -3.70
CA PHE A 112 10.92 3.98 -2.44
C PHE A 112 12.44 3.80 -2.56
N ASP A 113 12.90 3.20 -3.65
CA ASP A 113 14.33 2.93 -3.89
C ASP A 113 15.12 4.20 -4.32
N SER A 114 14.43 5.33 -4.45
CA SER A 114 14.98 6.65 -4.80
C SER A 114 14.64 7.69 -3.72
N GLU A 115 14.29 8.93 -4.09
CA GLU A 115 13.74 9.90 -3.15
C GLU A 115 12.25 9.58 -2.91
N PRO A 116 11.85 9.12 -1.71
CA PRO A 116 10.48 8.66 -1.48
C PRO A 116 9.48 9.81 -1.60
N PHE A 117 8.52 9.67 -2.51
CA PHE A 117 7.45 10.63 -2.67
C PHE A 117 6.36 10.39 -1.63
N VAL A 118 6.37 11.21 -0.58
CA VAL A 118 5.37 11.16 0.50
C VAL A 118 4.12 11.95 0.09
N LEU A 119 2.95 11.31 0.22
CA LEU A 119 1.69 11.94 -0.13
C LEU A 119 1.24 12.96 0.91
N GLU A 120 0.61 14.03 0.43
CA GLU A 120 -0.04 15.03 1.26
C GLU A 120 -1.50 15.23 0.85
N ALA A 121 -2.32 15.72 1.78
CA ALA A 121 -3.66 16.16 1.45
C ALA A 121 -3.59 17.46 0.64
N ARG A 122 -4.10 17.44 -0.60
CA ARG A 122 -4.04 18.58 -1.51
C ARG A 122 -5.38 18.86 -2.17
N LYS A 123 -5.59 20.11 -2.58
CA LYS A 123 -6.75 20.50 -3.39
C LYS A 123 -6.48 20.24 -4.86
N LEU A 124 -7.34 19.45 -5.49
CA LEU A 124 -7.37 19.24 -6.93
C LEU A 124 -8.60 19.97 -7.46
N ARG A 125 -8.39 21.05 -8.22
CA ARG A 125 -9.48 21.85 -8.81
C ARG A 125 -10.56 22.25 -7.78
N GLY A 126 -10.13 22.66 -6.59
CA GLY A 126 -11.03 23.12 -5.52
C GLY A 126 -11.48 22.03 -4.54
N VAL A 127 -11.43 20.75 -4.93
CA VAL A 127 -11.82 19.61 -4.08
C VAL A 127 -10.62 19.02 -3.37
N VAL A 128 -10.72 18.80 -2.06
CA VAL A 128 -9.63 18.17 -1.27
C VAL A 128 -9.57 16.67 -1.59
N SER A 129 -8.38 16.17 -1.91
CA SER A 129 -8.05 14.74 -1.99
C SER A 129 -7.20 14.34 -0.80
N ASN A 130 -7.69 13.41 0.01
CA ASN A 130 -6.97 12.91 1.18
C ASN A 130 -6.22 11.62 0.81
N GLY A 131 -5.12 11.77 0.08
CA GLY A 131 -4.32 10.65 -0.41
C GLY A 131 -4.67 10.25 -1.84
N MET A 132 -4.34 9.01 -2.20
CA MET A 132 -4.34 8.52 -3.58
C MET A 132 -4.80 7.05 -3.64
N LEU A 133 -5.66 6.73 -4.61
CA LEU A 133 -5.94 5.34 -4.98
C LEU A 133 -4.87 4.90 -5.99
N ALA A 134 -4.18 3.81 -5.71
CA ALA A 134 -2.96 3.44 -6.42
C ALA A 134 -3.19 2.42 -7.54
N SER A 135 -2.46 2.58 -8.63
CA SER A 135 -2.26 1.58 -9.69
C SER A 135 -1.27 0.50 -9.28
N ALA A 136 -1.20 -0.60 -10.04
CA ALA A 136 -0.18 -1.63 -9.81
C ALA A 136 1.23 -1.07 -9.97
N LYS A 137 1.42 -0.15 -10.91
CA LYS A 137 2.70 0.54 -11.14
C LYS A 137 3.12 1.41 -9.97
N GLU A 138 2.22 2.27 -9.46
CA GLU A 138 2.54 3.14 -8.31
C GLU A 138 2.86 2.33 -7.05
N LEU A 139 2.27 1.13 -6.93
CA LEU A 139 2.57 0.18 -5.85
C LEU A 139 3.85 -0.62 -6.09
N ASP A 140 4.55 -0.44 -7.21
CA ASP A 140 5.65 -1.33 -7.62
C ASP A 140 5.26 -2.82 -7.51
N PHE A 141 4.02 -3.12 -7.90
CA PHE A 141 3.42 -4.45 -7.84
C PHE A 141 3.23 -5.05 -9.24
N GLY A 142 3.39 -4.23 -10.29
CA GLY A 142 3.37 -4.63 -11.69
C GLY A 142 3.41 -3.42 -12.63
N ASP A 143 3.48 -3.65 -13.93
CA ASP A 143 3.68 -2.56 -14.91
C ASP A 143 2.40 -1.80 -15.33
N ASP A 144 1.23 -2.25 -14.87
CA ASP A 144 -0.04 -1.65 -15.28
C ASP A 144 -0.27 -0.28 -14.62
N HIS A 145 -0.47 0.71 -15.48
CA HIS A 145 -0.73 2.11 -15.15
C HIS A 145 -2.01 2.64 -15.82
N THR A 146 -2.82 1.75 -16.41
CA THR A 146 -4.06 2.12 -17.11
C THR A 146 -5.21 2.45 -16.14
N GLY A 147 -5.10 2.02 -14.88
CA GLY A 147 -6.09 2.24 -13.84
C GLY A 147 -5.58 1.88 -12.45
N ILE A 148 -6.47 2.00 -11.45
CA ILE A 148 -6.18 1.58 -10.06
C ILE A 148 -6.26 0.06 -9.92
N ILE A 149 -5.53 -0.50 -8.96
CA ILE A 149 -5.58 -1.93 -8.69
C ILE A 149 -6.95 -2.33 -8.07
N GLU A 150 -7.51 -3.43 -8.56
CA GLU A 150 -8.62 -4.12 -7.90
C GLU A 150 -8.05 -5.23 -7.02
N ILE A 151 -8.40 -5.22 -5.73
CA ILE A 151 -7.96 -6.26 -4.81
C ILE A 151 -8.90 -7.46 -4.94
N ASP A 152 -8.36 -8.53 -5.48
CA ASP A 152 -9.04 -9.80 -5.77
C ASP A 152 -8.99 -10.82 -4.62
N LYS A 153 -8.23 -10.52 -3.57
CA LYS A 153 -8.12 -11.35 -2.37
C LYS A 153 -9.23 -11.06 -1.36
N GLU A 154 -9.50 -12.05 -0.51
CA GLU A 154 -10.40 -11.87 0.63
C GLU A 154 -9.77 -10.88 1.62
N ALA A 155 -10.29 -9.65 1.63
CA ALA A 155 -9.78 -8.53 2.40
C ALA A 155 -10.92 -7.66 2.91
N LYS A 156 -10.66 -6.90 3.97
CA LYS A 156 -11.59 -5.95 4.56
C LYS A 156 -11.00 -4.54 4.51
N PRO A 157 -11.86 -3.50 4.46
CA PRO A 157 -11.42 -2.13 4.71
C PRO A 157 -10.54 -2.04 5.95
N GLY A 158 -9.37 -1.44 5.78
CA GLY A 158 -8.38 -1.26 6.84
C GLY A 158 -7.31 -2.36 6.94
N ASP A 159 -7.41 -3.43 6.15
CA ASP A 159 -6.33 -4.42 6.10
C ASP A 159 -5.06 -3.84 5.46
N SER A 160 -3.92 -4.38 5.86
CA SER A 160 -2.63 -4.01 5.27
C SER A 160 -2.49 -4.67 3.91
N PHE A 161 -2.26 -3.87 2.87
CA PHE A 161 -2.00 -4.38 1.52
C PHE A 161 -0.78 -5.31 1.51
N ALA A 162 0.30 -4.90 2.20
CA ALA A 162 1.53 -5.68 2.31
C ALA A 162 1.27 -7.07 2.89
N LYS A 163 0.45 -7.17 3.95
CA LYS A 163 0.11 -8.45 4.57
C LYS A 163 -0.72 -9.35 3.65
N ILE A 164 -1.67 -8.79 2.92
CA ILE A 164 -2.57 -9.54 2.02
C ILE A 164 -1.79 -10.16 0.85
N TYR A 165 -0.77 -9.47 0.36
CA TYR A 165 0.08 -9.92 -0.74
C TYR A 165 1.42 -10.49 -0.29
N GLU A 166 1.64 -10.68 1.03
CA GLU A 166 2.88 -11.21 1.62
C GLU A 166 4.14 -10.39 1.25
N LEU A 167 3.98 -9.08 1.04
CA LEU A 167 5.03 -8.13 0.67
C LEU A 167 5.79 -7.56 1.89
N ASN A 168 5.49 -8.05 3.09
CA ASN A 168 6.15 -7.66 4.34
C ASN A 168 7.22 -8.69 4.77
N ASP A 169 7.98 -9.18 3.79
CA ASP A 169 9.05 -10.16 4.00
C ASP A 169 10.39 -9.50 4.33
N ASN A 170 11.30 -10.27 4.91
CA ASN A 170 12.71 -9.91 5.02
C ASN A 170 13.51 -10.79 4.07
N LEU A 171 14.29 -10.16 3.19
CA LEU A 171 15.21 -10.87 2.31
C LEU A 171 16.59 -10.88 2.96
N LEU A 172 17.22 -12.05 2.98
CA LEU A 172 18.60 -12.24 3.42
C LEU A 172 19.48 -12.33 2.18
N ASP A 173 20.45 -11.43 2.01
CA ASP A 173 21.44 -11.50 0.91
C ASP A 173 22.77 -12.10 1.34
#